data_AF-A0AAN6XQL6-F1
#
_entry.id   AF-A0AAN6XQL6-F1
#
_cell.length_a   1.000
_cell.length_b   1.000
_cell.length_c   1.000
_cell.angle_alpha   90.00
_cell.angle_beta   90.00
_cell.angle_gamma   90.00
#
_symmetry.space_group_name_H-M   'P 1'
#
loop_
_entity.id
_entity.type
_entity.pdbx_description
1 polymer ?
#
loop_
_entity_poly.entity_id
_entity_poly.type
_entity_poly.pdbx_seq_one_letter_code
_entity_poly.pdbx_strand_id
1 'polypeptide(L)'
;MASRSSSSSSVLSRLSTPARSDRQRSSSGSPARPSSRNGPRYTLGPIRAVLQDARSPYDVVPLANTSRTFRFAVYCMTFAFNLLESQKGRSALITVDQFLESIRNDPPNVIVSTRVSGEGKTQRLNWNAYLGGDPYEAKSGVIFRLNKTIIDNAVYAADNNHREDFERFCFLMGLAAAHELVHTFVGYLTGNSDTDTPPRVIFPNIAPTAPLPVTDGEVGRFWEGKLLGFLVQAWEDPRNPLGDRQAGEMLGYLYDQQSKHYALGQGWMRAWAFLDFSVQPVRSAAPVHVSRGRKTMQETERRKHFFNKNDIPDSVDKTAFVERINDFPAHRLPLTVVRDIVSMAAHPSRIRA
;
A
#
# COMPACT_ATOMS: atom_id res chain seq x y z
N MET A 1 -45.70 -14.19 -45.97
CA MET A 1 -45.88 -14.31 -47.43
C MET A 1 -44.61 -13.86 -48.14
N ALA A 2 -44.51 -14.02 -49.45
CA ALA A 2 -43.25 -13.97 -50.19
C ALA A 2 -42.62 -12.57 -50.33
N SER A 3 -41.30 -12.52 -50.34
CA SER A 3 -40.57 -12.20 -51.58
C SER A 3 -39.19 -12.87 -51.58
N ARG A 4 -38.73 -13.25 -52.78
CA ARG A 4 -37.34 -13.65 -53.08
C ARG A 4 -36.86 -12.71 -54.19
N SER A 5 -35.59 -12.34 -54.15
CA SER A 5 -34.78 -12.30 -55.37
C SER A 5 -33.30 -12.31 -55.01
N SER A 6 -32.50 -12.97 -55.84
CA SER A 6 -31.05 -13.02 -55.77
C SER A 6 -30.48 -12.42 -57.05
N SER A 7 -29.27 -11.87 -56.98
CA SER A 7 -28.49 -11.53 -58.17
C SER A 7 -27.01 -11.57 -57.81
N SER A 8 -26.25 -12.41 -58.51
CA SER A 8 -24.80 -12.51 -58.37
C SER A 8 -24.11 -11.62 -59.40
N SER A 9 -22.92 -11.14 -59.10
CA SER A 9 -21.96 -10.67 -60.11
C SER A 9 -20.55 -10.79 -59.57
N SER A 10 -19.70 -11.50 -60.31
CA SER A 10 -18.29 -11.74 -59.97
C SER A 10 -17.39 -11.13 -61.04
N VAL A 11 -16.34 -10.42 -60.60
CA VAL A 11 -15.26 -9.95 -61.48
C VAL A 11 -13.93 -10.24 -60.79
N LEU A 12 -12.99 -10.81 -61.55
CA LEU A 12 -11.63 -11.15 -61.12
C LEU A 12 -10.60 -10.23 -61.77
N SER A 13 -9.37 -10.27 -61.25
CA SER A 13 -8.16 -9.58 -61.75
C SER A 13 -8.10 -8.06 -61.48
N ARG A 14 -6.93 -7.42 -61.36
CA ARG A 14 -5.58 -7.86 -61.75
C ARG A 14 -4.53 -7.68 -60.63
N LEU A 15 -3.49 -8.50 -60.68
CA LEU A 15 -2.22 -8.26 -59.98
C LEU A 15 -1.48 -7.08 -60.62
N SER A 16 -0.77 -6.29 -59.80
CA SER A 16 0.25 -5.33 -60.26
C SER A 16 1.25 -5.03 -59.15
N THR A 17 2.47 -5.52 -59.29
CA THR A 17 3.62 -5.21 -58.43
C THR A 17 4.42 -4.03 -58.98
N PRO A 18 4.88 -3.11 -58.12
CA PRO A 18 6.08 -2.32 -58.34
C PRO A 18 7.21 -2.74 -57.37
N ALA A 19 8.46 -2.40 -57.71
CA ALA A 19 9.65 -2.96 -57.04
C ALA A 19 10.37 -2.00 -56.07
N ARG A 20 10.59 -2.49 -54.85
CA ARG A 20 11.80 -2.39 -54.01
C ARG A 20 12.81 -1.25 -54.30
N SER A 21 12.67 -0.14 -53.59
CA SER A 21 13.77 0.73 -53.09
C SER A 21 13.21 1.63 -51.97
N ASP A 22 13.94 2.14 -50.98
CA ASP A 22 15.34 1.90 -50.57
C ASP A 22 15.47 1.99 -49.02
N ARG A 23 16.69 1.86 -48.49
CA ARG A 23 17.12 2.00 -47.09
C ARG A 23 16.36 3.05 -46.25
N GLN A 24 15.95 2.65 -45.04
CA GLN A 24 16.17 3.50 -43.86
C GLN A 24 16.46 2.69 -42.59
N ARG A 25 17.15 3.33 -41.65
CA ARG A 25 17.93 2.74 -40.55
C ARG A 25 17.10 1.87 -39.59
N SER A 26 17.57 0.65 -39.33
CA SER A 26 17.24 -0.08 -38.11
C SER A 26 17.92 0.58 -36.90
N SER A 27 17.17 1.34 -36.11
CA SER A 27 17.59 1.78 -34.78
C SER A 27 17.62 0.58 -33.84
N SER A 28 18.80 0.00 -33.64
CA SER A 28 19.01 -1.08 -32.67
C SER A 28 18.92 -0.55 -31.23
N GLY A 29 17.69 -0.30 -30.77
CA GLY A 29 17.40 0.04 -29.38
C GLY A 29 17.79 -1.14 -28.49
N SER A 30 18.99 -1.08 -27.91
CA SER A 30 19.41 -2.06 -26.90
C SER A 30 18.41 -2.01 -25.74
N PRO A 31 17.79 -3.15 -25.34
CA PRO A 31 16.89 -3.15 -24.20
C PRO A 31 17.68 -2.68 -22.97
N ALA A 32 17.16 -1.65 -22.29
CA ALA A 32 17.83 -1.02 -21.17
C ALA A 32 18.13 -2.08 -20.10
N ARG A 33 19.42 -2.29 -19.79
CA ARG A 33 19.83 -3.22 -18.73
C ARG A 33 19.10 -2.82 -17.43
N PRO A 34 18.33 -3.72 -16.78
CA PRO A 34 17.73 -3.42 -15.50
C PRO A 34 18.86 -3.11 -14.49
N SER A 35 18.92 -1.88 -14.00
CA SER A 35 20.04 -1.44 -13.18
C SER A 35 20.02 -2.16 -11.83
N SER A 36 20.99 -3.05 -11.60
CA SER A 36 21.13 -3.88 -10.40
C SER A 36 21.60 -3.10 -9.16
N ARG A 37 20.96 -1.97 -8.88
CA ARG A 37 21.09 -1.22 -7.62
C ARG A 37 20.25 -1.95 -6.56
N ASN A 38 20.74 -3.09 -6.11
CA ASN A 38 20.09 -3.99 -5.14
C ASN A 38 20.13 -3.45 -3.69
N GLY A 39 19.94 -2.14 -3.52
CA GLY A 39 19.91 -1.48 -2.21
C GLY A 39 18.72 -0.51 -2.13
N PRO A 40 18.17 -0.27 -0.92
CA PRO A 40 16.96 0.51 -0.74
C PRO A 40 17.06 1.92 -1.34
N ARG A 41 16.00 2.31 -2.06
CA ARG A 41 15.79 3.65 -2.61
C ARG A 41 15.19 4.56 -1.54
N TYR A 42 16.05 5.35 -0.91
CA TYR A 42 15.69 6.38 0.08
C TYR A 42 15.19 7.70 -0.53
N THR A 43 14.93 7.76 -1.83
CA THR A 43 14.46 8.97 -2.54
C THR A 43 12.95 8.94 -2.71
N LEU A 44 12.24 9.84 -2.03
CA LEU A 44 10.81 10.11 -2.24
C LEU A 44 10.63 11.45 -2.97
N GLY A 45 9.54 11.56 -3.72
CA GLY A 45 9.03 12.82 -4.23
C GLY A 45 8.55 13.78 -3.14
N PRO A 46 8.06 14.98 -3.50
CA PRO A 46 7.54 15.95 -2.56
C PRO A 46 6.29 15.41 -1.84
N ILE A 47 6.48 14.96 -0.58
CA ILE A 47 5.40 14.37 0.22
C ILE A 47 4.60 15.46 0.94
N ARG A 48 3.28 15.39 0.85
CA ARG A 48 2.37 16.11 1.73
C ARG A 48 1.87 15.15 2.81
N ALA A 49 1.83 15.60 4.05
CA ALA A 49 1.15 14.87 5.11
C ALA A 49 0.31 15.86 5.95
N VAL A 50 -0.89 15.42 6.31
CA VAL A 50 -1.87 16.23 7.06
C VAL A 50 -2.42 15.44 8.23
N LEU A 51 -2.90 16.15 9.24
CA LEU A 51 -3.54 15.60 10.42
C LEU A 51 -5.06 15.79 10.33
N GLN A 52 -5.83 14.72 10.57
CA GLN A 52 -7.29 14.68 10.55
C GLN A 52 -7.84 14.12 11.87
N ASP A 53 -7.80 14.91 12.94
CA ASP A 53 -8.31 14.56 14.27
C ASP A 53 -9.39 15.52 14.83
N ALA A 54 -9.61 16.67 14.18
CA ALA A 54 -10.67 17.63 14.47
C ALA A 54 -12.09 17.03 14.27
N ARG A 55 -13.14 17.73 14.71
CA ARG A 55 -14.53 17.20 14.74
C ARG A 55 -15.14 16.99 13.36
N SER A 56 -14.92 17.90 12.41
CA SER A 56 -15.32 17.68 11.01
C SER A 56 -14.35 16.68 10.34
N PRO A 57 -14.82 15.76 9.48
CA PRO A 57 -13.90 15.01 8.61
C PRO A 57 -13.23 15.91 7.57
N TYR A 58 -13.82 17.07 7.26
CA TYR A 58 -13.24 18.05 6.35
C TYR A 58 -12.20 18.94 7.02
N ASP A 59 -11.98 18.88 8.34
CA ASP A 59 -10.96 19.68 9.00
C ASP A 59 -9.62 18.92 8.99
N VAL A 60 -8.61 19.53 8.37
CA VAL A 60 -7.23 19.00 8.29
C VAL A 60 -6.22 20.13 8.44
N VAL A 61 -5.08 19.83 9.05
CA VAL A 61 -3.95 20.76 9.19
C VAL A 61 -2.65 20.14 8.68
N PRO A 62 -1.72 20.91 8.07
CA PRO A 62 -0.46 20.37 7.59
C PRO A 62 0.42 19.90 8.75
N LEU A 63 0.99 18.71 8.64
CA LEU A 63 1.97 18.20 9.60
C LEU A 63 3.33 18.82 9.32
N ALA A 64 3.88 19.57 10.29
CA ALA A 64 5.24 20.10 10.20
C ALA A 64 6.25 18.97 9.95
N ASN A 65 7.21 19.18 9.05
CA ASN A 65 8.18 18.15 8.65
C ASN A 65 9.15 17.70 9.75
N THR A 66 9.33 18.52 10.79
CA THR A 66 10.05 18.19 12.04
C THR A 66 9.19 17.41 13.05
N SER A 67 7.88 17.26 12.81
CA SER A 67 7.01 16.56 13.76
C SER A 67 7.25 15.05 13.74
N ARG A 68 7.21 14.45 14.92
CA ARG A 68 7.42 13.00 15.14
C ARG A 68 6.42 12.15 14.34
N THR A 69 5.18 12.65 14.23
CA THR A 69 4.10 12.08 13.42
C THR A 69 4.41 12.13 11.92
N PHE A 70 4.92 13.25 11.40
CA PHE A 70 5.39 13.36 10.01
C PHE A 70 6.54 12.40 9.74
N ARG A 71 7.58 12.40 10.60
CA ARG A 71 8.74 11.50 10.48
C ARG A 71 8.31 10.03 10.42
N PHE A 72 7.36 9.62 11.26
CA PHE A 72 6.83 8.25 11.24
C PHE A 72 5.98 7.94 9.98
N ALA A 73 5.17 8.88 9.50
CA ALA A 73 4.43 8.72 8.24
C ALA A 73 5.38 8.57 7.03
N VAL A 74 6.46 9.37 6.97
CA VAL A 74 7.53 9.25 5.96
C VAL A 74 8.24 7.90 6.04
N TYR A 75 8.51 7.40 7.26
CA TYR A 75 9.05 6.05 7.44
C TYR A 75 8.12 5.00 6.83
N CYS A 76 6.81 5.06 7.09
CA CYS A 76 5.83 4.09 6.58
C CYS A 76 5.81 4.07 5.04
N MET A 77 5.77 5.23 4.40
CA MET A 77 5.87 5.33 2.93
C MET A 77 7.21 4.83 2.40
N THR A 78 8.32 5.13 3.10
CA THR A 78 9.66 4.68 2.70
C THR A 78 9.77 3.16 2.77
N PHE A 79 9.26 2.53 3.84
CA PHE A 79 9.15 1.07 3.95
C PHE A 79 8.30 0.52 2.82
N ALA A 80 7.11 1.08 2.61
CA ALA A 80 6.13 0.58 1.65
C ALA A 80 6.67 0.55 0.22
N PHE A 81 7.25 1.65 -0.28
CA PHE A 81 7.85 1.68 -1.60
C PHE A 81 9.05 0.75 -1.74
N ASN A 82 9.89 0.60 -0.71
CA ASN A 82 11.03 -0.31 -0.77
C ASN A 82 10.62 -1.79 -0.69
N LEU A 83 9.52 -2.12 0.00
CA LEU A 83 8.95 -3.46 0.01
C LEU A 83 8.33 -3.82 -1.35
N LEU A 84 7.57 -2.90 -1.95
CA LEU A 84 6.97 -3.09 -3.28
C LEU A 84 8.01 -3.14 -4.40
N GLU A 85 9.06 -2.32 -4.33
CA GLU A 85 10.20 -2.38 -5.27
C GLU A 85 11.15 -3.57 -5.02
N SER A 86 11.04 -4.28 -3.89
CA SER A 86 11.85 -5.47 -3.62
C SER A 86 11.58 -6.58 -4.63
N GLN A 87 12.49 -7.54 -4.77
CA GLN A 87 12.27 -8.72 -5.61
C GLN A 87 10.96 -9.46 -5.24
N LYS A 88 10.59 -9.51 -3.95
CA LYS A 88 9.34 -10.13 -3.48
C LYS A 88 8.11 -9.31 -3.87
N GLY A 89 8.12 -8.00 -3.65
CA GLY A 89 7.02 -7.11 -4.02
C GLY A 89 6.74 -7.12 -5.53
N ARG A 90 7.81 -7.07 -6.33
CA ARG A 90 7.76 -7.22 -7.80
C ARG A 90 7.24 -8.58 -8.24
N SER A 91 7.67 -9.67 -7.62
CA SER A 91 7.14 -11.01 -7.92
C SER A 91 5.67 -11.21 -7.52
N ALA A 92 5.14 -10.39 -6.60
CA ALA A 92 3.74 -10.39 -6.20
C ALA A 92 2.84 -9.50 -7.08
N LEU A 93 3.40 -8.56 -7.85
CA LEU A 93 2.64 -7.57 -8.64
C LEU A 93 3.13 -7.48 -10.10
N ILE A 94 2.32 -8.00 -11.03
CA ILE A 94 2.58 -7.92 -12.47
C ILE A 94 2.52 -6.46 -12.93
N THR A 95 3.42 -6.04 -13.83
CA THR A 95 3.44 -4.69 -14.45
C THR A 95 3.53 -3.49 -13.48
N VAL A 96 4.01 -3.71 -12.26
CA VAL A 96 4.03 -2.67 -11.20
C VAL A 96 5.03 -1.53 -11.42
N ASP A 97 5.99 -1.66 -12.34
CA ASP A 97 7.11 -0.71 -12.48
C ASP A 97 6.71 0.73 -12.84
N GLN A 98 5.86 0.92 -13.84
CA GLN A 98 5.40 2.26 -14.26
C GLN A 98 4.61 2.96 -13.15
N PHE A 99 3.82 2.19 -12.40
CA PHE A 99 3.10 2.67 -11.23
C PHE A 99 4.07 3.13 -10.13
N LEU A 100 5.03 2.28 -9.73
CA LEU A 100 6.03 2.62 -8.71
C LEU A 100 6.89 3.82 -9.10
N GLU A 101 7.24 3.97 -10.38
CA GLU A 101 7.96 5.14 -10.88
C GLU A 101 7.13 6.42 -10.79
N SER A 102 5.86 6.40 -11.21
CA SER A 102 4.96 7.57 -11.08
C SER A 102 4.81 7.99 -9.61
N ILE A 103 4.35 7.08 -8.75
CA ILE A 103 4.00 7.41 -7.37
C ILE A 103 5.22 7.61 -6.46
N ARG A 104 6.42 7.14 -6.82
CA ARG A 104 7.64 7.50 -6.08
C ARG A 104 8.07 8.94 -6.40
N ASN A 105 7.80 9.41 -7.63
CA ASN A 105 8.05 10.79 -8.05
C ASN A 105 7.00 11.77 -7.51
N ASP A 106 5.73 11.37 -7.46
CA ASP A 106 4.64 12.12 -6.83
C ASP A 106 3.78 11.22 -5.91
N PRO A 107 4.16 11.06 -4.62
CA PRO A 107 3.48 10.14 -3.70
C PRO A 107 2.12 10.67 -3.25
N PRO A 108 1.14 9.79 -2.97
CA PRO A 108 -0.19 10.20 -2.50
C PRO A 108 -0.09 10.99 -1.19
N ASN A 109 -1.04 11.90 -0.99
CA ASN A 109 -1.11 12.74 0.20
C ASN A 109 -1.43 11.88 1.43
N VAL A 110 -0.56 11.89 2.45
CA VAL A 110 -0.71 11.01 3.63
C VAL A 110 -1.53 11.68 4.71
N ILE A 111 -2.76 11.21 4.92
CA ILE A 111 -3.65 11.70 5.97
C ILE A 111 -3.44 10.86 7.23
N VAL A 112 -2.80 11.42 8.26
CA VAL A 112 -2.74 10.79 9.58
C VAL A 112 -4.04 11.11 10.32
N SER A 113 -4.85 10.09 10.58
CA SER A 113 -6.26 10.25 10.97
C SER A 113 -6.66 9.33 12.11
N THR A 114 -7.53 9.81 13.00
CA THR A 114 -8.20 8.97 14.01
C THR A 114 -9.38 8.18 13.44
N ARG A 115 -9.78 8.45 12.18
CA ARG A 115 -10.98 7.91 11.51
C ARG A 115 -10.71 6.63 10.69
N VAL A 116 -9.64 5.91 11.01
CA VAL A 116 -9.13 4.75 10.25
C VAL A 116 -9.38 3.47 11.04
N SER A 117 -10.15 2.54 10.47
CA SER A 117 -10.31 1.18 11.01
C SER A 117 -9.12 0.32 10.61
N GLY A 118 -8.53 -0.38 11.57
CA GLY A 118 -7.24 -1.06 11.36
C GLY A 118 -6.09 -0.05 11.27
N GLU A 119 -5.04 -0.42 10.55
CA GLU A 119 -3.77 0.29 10.48
C GLU A 119 -3.72 1.39 9.41
N GLY A 120 -4.40 1.17 8.29
CA GLY A 120 -4.51 2.08 7.14
C GLY A 120 -5.92 2.10 6.57
N LYS A 121 -6.19 3.05 5.65
CA LYS A 121 -7.35 3.02 4.75
C LYS A 121 -7.06 3.86 3.51
N THR A 122 -6.98 3.22 2.35
CA THR A 122 -7.08 3.86 1.05
C THR A 122 -8.54 4.02 0.68
N GLN A 123 -8.89 5.16 0.13
CA GLN A 123 -10.12 5.35 -0.61
C GLN A 123 -9.74 5.86 -1.99
N ARG A 124 -10.08 5.12 -3.04
CA ARG A 124 -9.84 5.58 -4.41
C ARG A 124 -10.88 6.61 -4.82
N LEU A 125 -10.49 7.47 -5.74
CA LEU A 125 -11.36 8.41 -6.43
C LEU A 125 -11.35 8.06 -7.92
N ASN A 126 -12.42 8.45 -8.61
CA ASN A 126 -12.48 8.30 -10.07
C ASN A 126 -11.45 9.20 -10.72
N TRP A 127 -10.72 8.67 -11.69
CA TRP A 127 -9.75 9.42 -12.51
C TRP A 127 -9.70 8.80 -13.91
N ASN A 128 -9.18 9.54 -14.88
CA ASN A 128 -9.10 9.08 -16.27
C ASN A 128 -8.07 7.95 -16.41
N ALA A 129 -8.54 6.70 -16.24
CA ALA A 129 -7.77 5.46 -16.22
C ALA A 129 -6.58 5.41 -17.19
N TYR A 130 -5.60 4.53 -16.95
CA TYR A 130 -4.45 4.30 -17.85
C TYR A 130 -4.82 4.06 -19.34
N LEU A 131 -6.05 3.63 -19.65
CA LEU A 131 -6.58 3.47 -21.01
C LEU A 131 -7.15 4.74 -21.65
N GLY A 132 -7.38 5.81 -20.88
CA GLY A 132 -7.88 7.12 -21.32
C GLY A 132 -6.79 8.07 -21.81
N GLY A 133 -5.52 7.80 -21.50
CA GLY A 133 -4.35 8.52 -22.02
C GLY A 133 -3.74 9.59 -21.10
N ASP A 134 -4.42 9.98 -20.02
CA ASP A 134 -3.90 10.92 -19.04
C ASP A 134 -2.88 10.28 -18.09
N PRO A 135 -1.89 11.04 -17.57
CA PRO A 135 -0.95 10.54 -16.57
C PRO A 135 -1.62 10.34 -15.21
N TYR A 136 -1.25 9.27 -14.50
CA TYR A 136 -1.80 9.01 -13.17
C TYR A 136 -1.22 9.93 -12.09
N GLU A 137 -2.09 10.76 -11.52
CA GLU A 137 -1.80 11.59 -10.34
C GLU A 137 -2.30 10.91 -9.06
N ALA A 138 -1.41 10.25 -8.30
CA ALA A 138 -1.78 9.60 -7.04
C ALA A 138 -2.37 10.58 -5.99
N LYS A 139 -1.99 11.86 -6.05
CA LYS A 139 -2.50 12.92 -5.19
C LYS A 139 -3.92 13.37 -5.51
N SER A 140 -4.42 13.02 -6.69
CA SER A 140 -5.78 13.33 -7.16
C SER A 140 -6.65 12.06 -7.16
N GLY A 141 -6.06 10.89 -7.42
CA GLY A 141 -6.75 9.60 -7.53
C GLY A 141 -6.94 8.78 -6.25
N VAL A 142 -6.30 9.11 -5.11
CA VAL A 142 -6.57 8.44 -3.82
C VAL A 142 -6.55 9.37 -2.61
N ILE A 143 -7.33 9.00 -1.59
CA ILE A 143 -7.25 9.49 -0.21
C ILE A 143 -6.58 8.40 0.64
N PHE A 144 -5.28 8.54 0.86
CA PHE A 144 -4.45 7.57 1.57
C PHE A 144 -4.37 7.93 3.07
N ARG A 145 -4.96 7.11 3.95
CA ARG A 145 -5.02 7.37 5.40
C ARG A 145 -4.16 6.37 6.20
N LEU A 146 -3.50 6.85 7.25
CA LEU A 146 -2.80 6.05 8.27
C LEU A 146 -3.37 6.31 9.67
N ASN A 147 -3.48 5.28 10.51
CA ASN A 147 -4.09 5.40 11.84
C ASN A 147 -3.23 6.20 12.84
N LYS A 148 -3.70 7.40 13.23
CA LYS A 148 -3.02 8.28 14.19
C LYS A 148 -2.78 7.61 15.53
N THR A 149 -3.73 6.86 16.07
CA THR A 149 -3.63 6.22 17.39
C THR A 149 -2.47 5.21 17.45
N ILE A 150 -2.20 4.53 16.33
CA ILE A 150 -1.08 3.58 16.22
C ILE A 150 0.25 4.34 16.10
N ILE A 151 0.29 5.43 15.32
CA ILE A 151 1.48 6.30 15.21
C ILE A 151 1.80 6.96 16.56
N ASP A 152 0.81 7.47 17.29
CA ASP A 152 0.97 8.04 18.64
C ASP A 152 1.50 6.97 19.63
N ASN A 153 1.01 5.73 19.54
CA ASN A 153 1.51 4.62 20.35
C ASN A 153 2.96 4.25 20.00
N ALA A 154 3.34 4.29 18.72
CA ALA A 154 4.71 4.07 18.28
C ALA A 154 5.64 5.18 18.79
N VAL A 155 5.24 6.45 18.69
CA VAL A 155 5.99 7.59 19.27
C VAL A 155 6.15 7.41 20.78
N TYR A 156 5.11 6.97 21.50
CA TYR A 156 5.17 6.66 22.93
C TYR A 156 6.12 5.50 23.26
N ALA A 157 6.11 4.42 22.47
CA ALA A 157 7.02 3.29 22.64
C ALA A 157 8.49 3.70 22.45
N ALA A 158 8.78 4.51 21.41
CA ALA A 158 10.10 5.09 21.21
C ALA A 158 10.52 6.04 22.34
N ASP A 159 9.61 6.90 22.82
CA ASP A 159 9.88 7.87 23.88
C ASP A 159 10.31 7.22 25.21
N ASN A 160 9.73 6.07 25.52
CA ASN A 160 9.93 5.33 26.76
C ASN A 160 10.86 4.11 26.58
N ASN A 161 11.61 4.06 25.46
CA ASN A 161 12.59 3.02 25.14
C ASN A 161 12.02 1.58 25.07
N HIS A 162 10.73 1.41 24.79
CA HIS A 162 10.11 0.12 24.47
C HIS A 162 10.47 -0.30 23.04
N ARG A 163 11.76 -0.59 22.83
CA ARG A 163 12.37 -0.87 21.53
C ARG A 163 11.64 -1.93 20.73
N GLU A 164 11.25 -3.03 21.36
CA GLU A 164 10.66 -4.18 20.66
C GLU A 164 9.26 -3.85 20.10
N ASP A 165 8.38 -3.25 20.91
CA ASP A 165 7.09 -2.71 20.44
C ASP A 165 7.28 -1.65 19.36
N PHE A 166 8.30 -0.79 19.46
CA PHE A 166 8.59 0.18 18.40
C PHE A 166 9.01 -0.49 17.08
N GLU A 167 9.90 -1.49 17.12
CA GLU A 167 10.27 -2.28 15.95
C GLU A 167 9.05 -3.02 15.35
N ARG A 168 8.14 -3.53 16.20
CA ARG A 168 6.86 -4.13 15.77
C ARG A 168 5.89 -3.12 15.15
N PHE A 169 5.76 -1.90 15.70
CA PHE A 169 4.99 -0.82 15.08
C PHE A 169 5.56 -0.40 13.73
N CYS A 170 6.89 -0.33 13.62
CA CYS A 170 7.60 -0.02 12.38
C CYS A 170 7.39 -1.11 11.31
N PHE A 171 7.32 -2.38 11.69
CA PHE A 171 6.94 -3.47 10.81
C PHE A 171 5.46 -3.39 10.40
N LEU A 172 4.54 -3.31 11.37
CA LEU A 172 3.09 -3.33 11.16
C LEU A 172 2.61 -2.17 10.27
N MET A 173 2.96 -0.93 10.62
CA MET A 173 2.52 0.26 9.87
C MET A 173 3.22 0.39 8.51
N GLY A 174 4.43 -0.17 8.37
CA GLY A 174 5.10 -0.29 7.07
C GLY A 174 4.40 -1.28 6.15
N LEU A 175 4.03 -2.46 6.67
CA LEU A 175 3.29 -3.49 5.92
C LEU A 175 1.89 -2.98 5.53
N ALA A 176 1.19 -2.32 6.45
CA ALA A 176 -0.08 -1.66 6.18
C ALA A 176 0.05 -0.59 5.08
N ALA A 177 1.04 0.30 5.17
CA ALA A 177 1.26 1.31 4.11
C ALA A 177 1.60 0.68 2.74
N ALA A 178 2.23 -0.50 2.70
CA ALA A 178 2.45 -1.26 1.47
C ALA A 178 1.15 -1.86 0.91
N HIS A 179 0.35 -2.49 1.77
CA HIS A 179 -0.99 -3.01 1.49
C HIS A 179 -1.91 -1.90 0.92
N GLU A 180 -1.90 -0.71 1.51
CA GLU A 180 -2.65 0.47 1.02
C GLU A 180 -2.17 0.97 -0.35
N LEU A 181 -0.87 0.88 -0.64
CA LEU A 181 -0.35 1.15 -1.98
C LEU A 181 -0.76 0.09 -3.02
N VAL A 182 -1.20 -1.10 -2.63
CA VAL A 182 -1.81 -2.09 -3.56
C VAL A 182 -3.25 -1.72 -3.91
N HIS A 183 -4.04 -1.18 -2.98
CA HIS A 183 -5.34 -0.57 -3.29
C HIS A 183 -5.17 0.63 -4.25
N THR A 184 -4.12 1.42 -4.03
CA THR A 184 -3.70 2.50 -4.94
C THR A 184 -3.30 1.94 -6.33
N PHE A 185 -2.60 0.80 -6.39
CA PHE A 185 -2.23 0.14 -7.66
C PHE A 185 -3.44 -0.37 -8.45
N VAL A 186 -4.45 -0.95 -7.78
CA VAL A 186 -5.70 -1.32 -8.46
C VAL A 186 -6.42 -0.09 -8.98
N GLY A 187 -6.41 1.03 -8.25
CA GLY A 187 -6.90 2.32 -8.77
C GLY A 187 -6.19 2.79 -10.04
N TYR A 188 -4.86 2.66 -10.09
CA TYR A 188 -4.05 2.93 -11.29
C TYR A 188 -4.42 2.03 -12.49
N LEU A 189 -4.86 0.79 -12.25
CA LEU A 189 -5.28 -0.11 -13.32
C LEU A 189 -6.74 0.06 -13.75
N THR A 190 -7.66 0.42 -12.85
CA THR A 190 -9.10 0.46 -13.15
C THR A 190 -9.68 1.84 -13.45
N GLY A 191 -9.09 2.93 -12.95
CA GLY A 191 -9.67 4.28 -13.02
C GLY A 191 -10.87 4.53 -12.10
N ASN A 192 -11.35 3.50 -11.39
CA ASN A 192 -12.69 3.47 -10.80
C ASN A 192 -12.65 3.44 -9.26
N SER A 193 -13.50 4.23 -8.61
CA SER A 193 -13.78 4.16 -7.16
C SER A 193 -14.54 2.91 -6.75
N ASP A 194 -15.43 2.40 -7.59
CA ASP A 194 -16.56 1.54 -7.16
C ASP A 194 -16.21 0.05 -7.03
N THR A 195 -14.91 -0.29 -7.13
CA THR A 195 -14.42 -1.68 -7.20
C THR A 195 -13.12 -1.87 -6.40
N ASP A 196 -13.18 -1.65 -5.07
CA ASP A 196 -12.06 -1.80 -4.11
C ASP A 196 -11.16 -3.00 -4.41
N THR A 197 -11.75 -4.13 -4.77
CA THR A 197 -11.07 -5.15 -5.58
C THR A 197 -12.01 -5.61 -6.70
N PRO A 198 -11.52 -5.89 -7.92
CA PRO A 198 -12.34 -6.50 -8.96
C PRO A 198 -12.95 -7.83 -8.47
N PRO A 199 -14.23 -8.15 -8.79
CA PRO A 199 -14.91 -9.38 -8.33
C PRO A 199 -14.23 -10.71 -8.74
N ARG A 200 -13.16 -10.65 -9.55
CA ARG A 200 -12.22 -11.73 -9.82
C ARG A 200 -10.80 -11.17 -9.76
N VAL A 201 -9.97 -11.66 -8.85
CA VAL A 201 -8.57 -11.22 -8.69
C VAL A 201 -7.68 -11.83 -9.78
N ILE A 202 -7.94 -11.45 -11.04
CA ILE A 202 -7.16 -11.86 -12.22
C ILE A 202 -7.09 -10.70 -13.21
N PHE A 203 -6.02 -9.92 -13.16
CA PHE A 203 -5.63 -9.00 -14.23
C PHE A 203 -4.10 -8.91 -14.30
N PRO A 204 -3.46 -9.14 -15.47
CA PRO A 204 -4.02 -9.69 -16.70
C PRO A 204 -4.41 -11.17 -16.56
N ASN A 205 -5.18 -11.66 -17.55
CA ASN A 205 -5.92 -12.94 -17.55
C ASN A 205 -5.05 -14.22 -17.54
N ILE A 206 -4.45 -14.57 -16.39
CA ILE A 206 -3.80 -15.88 -16.16
C ILE A 206 -4.84 -16.85 -15.58
N ALA A 207 -5.03 -18.01 -16.22
CA ALA A 207 -6.06 -18.97 -15.86
C ALA A 207 -5.90 -19.50 -14.40
N PRO A 208 -6.97 -19.52 -13.58
CA PRO A 208 -6.89 -19.95 -12.19
C PRO A 208 -6.91 -21.48 -12.10
N THR A 209 -5.78 -22.10 -11.78
CA THR A 209 -5.67 -23.56 -11.58
C THR A 209 -6.22 -24.06 -10.24
N ALA A 210 -6.84 -23.19 -9.44
CA ALA A 210 -7.55 -23.53 -8.21
C ALA A 210 -8.70 -22.54 -7.93
N PRO A 211 -9.87 -23.01 -7.47
CA PRO A 211 -10.96 -22.14 -7.04
C PRO A 211 -10.67 -21.56 -5.65
N LEU A 212 -10.22 -20.30 -5.60
CA LEU A 212 -10.22 -19.52 -4.36
C LEU A 212 -11.66 -19.04 -4.07
N PRO A 213 -12.15 -19.10 -2.81
CA PRO A 213 -13.50 -18.68 -2.47
C PRO A 213 -13.68 -17.17 -2.68
N VAL A 214 -14.74 -16.79 -3.39
CA VAL A 214 -15.11 -15.38 -3.61
C VAL A 214 -15.91 -14.90 -2.41
N THR A 215 -15.20 -14.37 -1.41
CA THR A 215 -15.76 -13.66 -0.25
C THR A 215 -14.89 -12.44 0.02
N ASP A 216 -15.49 -11.26 -0.12
CA ASP A 216 -14.95 -9.92 0.13
C ASP A 216 -13.55 -9.67 -0.45
N GLY A 217 -13.53 -9.22 -1.71
CA GLY A 217 -12.32 -8.90 -2.44
C GLY A 217 -11.51 -7.81 -1.76
N GLU A 218 -10.35 -8.18 -1.24
CA GLU A 218 -9.42 -7.28 -0.58
C GLU A 218 -8.00 -7.60 -1.11
N VAL A 219 -7.55 -6.80 -2.08
CA VAL A 219 -6.33 -7.04 -2.87
C VAL A 219 -5.03 -6.91 -2.05
N GLY A 220 -5.03 -6.13 -0.98
CA GLY A 220 -3.94 -6.01 -0.03
C GLY A 220 -3.68 -7.36 0.67
N ARG A 221 -4.70 -8.01 1.23
CA ARG A 221 -4.61 -9.40 1.72
C ARG A 221 -4.18 -10.40 0.65
N PHE A 222 -4.68 -10.28 -0.58
CA PHE A 222 -4.22 -11.17 -1.66
C PHE A 222 -2.71 -11.02 -1.92
N TRP A 223 -2.24 -9.77 -2.05
CA TRP A 223 -0.82 -9.44 -2.22
C TRP A 223 0.01 -9.91 -1.02
N GLU A 224 -0.44 -9.67 0.20
CA GLU A 224 0.24 -10.04 1.44
C GLU A 224 0.37 -11.58 1.55
N GLY A 225 -0.71 -12.31 1.25
CA GLY A 225 -0.70 -13.76 1.17
C GLY A 225 0.25 -14.30 0.09
N LYS A 226 0.46 -13.58 -1.02
CA LYS A 226 1.48 -13.90 -2.05
C LYS A 226 2.91 -13.54 -1.62
N LEU A 227 3.08 -12.46 -0.86
CA LEU A 227 4.36 -11.92 -0.40
C LEU A 227 4.95 -12.73 0.77
N LEU A 228 4.10 -13.15 1.71
CA LEU A 228 4.47 -13.78 2.97
C LEU A 228 4.14 -15.28 3.04
N GLY A 229 3.15 -15.73 2.28
CA GLY A 229 2.55 -17.06 2.45
C GLY A 229 1.58 -17.16 3.64
N PHE A 230 1.16 -16.03 4.20
CA PHE A 230 0.18 -15.88 5.29
C PHE A 230 -0.26 -14.41 5.40
N LEU A 231 -1.29 -14.15 6.20
CA LEU A 231 -1.73 -12.80 6.61
C LEU A 231 -1.26 -12.50 8.03
N VAL A 232 -0.86 -11.26 8.30
CA VAL A 232 -0.44 -10.77 9.62
C VAL A 232 -1.62 -10.15 10.37
N GLN A 233 -1.72 -10.44 11.66
CA GLN A 233 -2.61 -9.72 12.57
C GLN A 233 -1.94 -9.48 13.92
N ALA A 234 -2.11 -8.26 14.44
CA ALA A 234 -1.67 -7.90 15.78
C ALA A 234 -2.72 -8.31 16.82
N TRP A 235 -2.32 -9.09 17.81
CA TRP A 235 -3.17 -9.56 18.91
C TRP A 235 -2.71 -8.99 20.26
N GLU A 236 -3.66 -8.71 21.15
CA GLU A 236 -3.40 -8.22 22.51
C GLU A 236 -2.62 -9.27 23.32
N ASP A 237 -1.45 -8.92 23.88
CA ASP A 237 -0.86 -9.62 25.02
C ASP A 237 -1.24 -8.88 26.31
N PRO A 238 -2.11 -9.46 27.18
CA PRO A 238 -2.52 -8.83 28.44
C PRO A 238 -1.38 -8.60 29.45
N ARG A 239 -0.19 -9.14 29.19
CA ARG A 239 1.00 -9.01 30.05
C ARG A 239 1.96 -7.91 29.59
N ASN A 240 1.75 -7.31 28.41
CA ASN A 240 2.61 -6.23 27.93
C ASN A 240 2.40 -4.98 28.82
N PRO A 241 3.47 -4.40 29.43
CA PRO A 241 3.36 -3.24 30.31
C PRO A 241 2.79 -1.97 29.64
N LEU A 242 2.69 -1.94 28.30
CA LEU A 242 2.03 -0.88 27.56
C LEU A 242 0.49 -0.95 27.56
N GLY A 243 -0.12 -2.09 27.89
CA GLY A 243 -1.58 -2.30 27.76
C GLY A 243 -2.08 -1.96 26.35
N ASP A 244 -3.15 -1.15 26.24
CA ASP A 244 -3.68 -0.57 24.99
C ASP A 244 -2.67 0.26 24.15
N ARG A 245 -1.44 0.48 24.64
CA ARG A 245 -0.35 1.16 23.89
C ARG A 245 0.61 0.20 23.19
N GLN A 246 0.44 -1.12 23.34
CA GLN A 246 1.30 -2.11 22.70
C GLN A 246 1.11 -2.17 21.17
N ALA A 247 2.14 -2.66 20.47
CA ALA A 247 2.02 -3.06 19.08
C ALA A 247 1.23 -4.38 18.95
N GLY A 248 1.34 -5.24 19.97
CA GLY A 248 0.71 -6.56 20.03
C GLY A 248 1.71 -7.70 19.81
N GLU A 249 1.24 -8.92 20.02
CA GLU A 249 1.85 -10.13 19.48
C GLU A 249 1.48 -10.24 18.00
N MET A 250 2.48 -10.29 17.12
CA MET A 250 2.25 -10.42 15.68
C MET A 250 2.07 -11.89 15.33
N LEU A 251 0.88 -12.25 14.86
CA LEU A 251 0.52 -13.62 14.49
C LEU A 251 0.23 -13.72 13.00
N GLY A 252 0.78 -14.74 12.35
CA GLY A 252 0.46 -15.11 10.97
C GLY A 252 -0.67 -16.13 10.91
N TYR A 253 -1.61 -16.03 9.97
CA TYR A 253 -2.64 -17.04 9.71
C TYR A 253 -2.81 -17.30 8.20
N LEU A 254 -3.36 -18.45 7.82
CA LEU A 254 -3.67 -18.76 6.41
C LEU A 254 -5.12 -18.42 6.08
N TYR A 255 -5.40 -18.02 4.84
CA TYR A 255 -6.74 -17.57 4.41
C TYR A 255 -7.83 -18.66 4.59
N ASP A 256 -7.44 -19.92 4.39
CA ASP A 256 -8.24 -21.14 4.56
C ASP A 256 -8.29 -21.65 6.01
N GLN A 257 -7.41 -21.17 6.89
CA GLN A 257 -7.24 -21.66 8.26
C GLN A 257 -7.16 -20.50 9.27
N GLN A 258 -8.14 -19.60 9.21
CA GLN A 258 -8.25 -18.41 10.08
C GLN A 258 -8.33 -18.74 11.59
N SER A 259 -8.64 -19.99 11.95
CA SER A 259 -8.58 -20.49 13.34
C SER A 259 -7.17 -20.86 13.81
N LYS A 260 -6.17 -20.96 12.92
CA LYS A 260 -4.78 -21.33 13.23
C LYS A 260 -3.85 -20.16 13.00
N HIS A 261 -3.34 -19.64 14.11
CA HIS A 261 -2.37 -18.56 14.16
C HIS A 261 -0.97 -19.12 14.45
N TYR A 262 0.08 -18.41 14.05
CA TYR A 262 1.49 -18.79 14.26
C TYR A 262 2.29 -17.57 14.69
N ALA A 263 3.09 -17.66 15.75
CA ALA A 263 3.89 -16.53 16.24
C ALA A 263 4.96 -16.13 15.22
N LEU A 264 5.06 -14.85 14.90
CA LEU A 264 6.01 -14.33 13.92
C LEU A 264 7.35 -13.97 14.59
N GLY A 265 8.46 -14.34 13.94
CA GLY A 265 9.80 -14.17 14.52
C GLY A 265 10.22 -12.70 14.60
N GLN A 266 10.42 -12.17 15.81
CA GLN A 266 10.86 -10.78 16.03
C GLN A 266 12.12 -10.41 15.23
N GLY A 267 13.09 -11.33 15.10
CA GLY A 267 14.30 -11.10 14.30
C GLY A 267 14.02 -10.84 12.81
N TRP A 268 13.02 -11.51 12.24
CA TRP A 268 12.58 -11.27 10.86
C TRP A 268 11.84 -9.93 10.73
N MET A 269 10.87 -9.66 11.62
CA MET A 269 10.11 -8.40 11.62
C MET A 269 11.03 -7.19 11.80
N ARG A 270 12.04 -7.30 12.67
CA ARG A 270 13.09 -6.30 12.89
C ARG A 270 13.96 -6.09 11.64
N ALA A 271 14.37 -7.15 10.94
CA ALA A 271 15.13 -7.01 9.69
C ALA A 271 14.32 -6.26 8.62
N TRP A 272 13.03 -6.59 8.48
CA TRP A 272 12.13 -5.89 7.58
C TRP A 272 11.90 -4.43 7.99
N ALA A 273 11.77 -4.13 9.28
CA ALA A 273 11.71 -2.75 9.79
C ALA A 273 13.00 -1.95 9.51
N PHE A 274 14.13 -2.62 9.25
CA PHE A 274 15.39 -2.00 8.82
C PHE A 274 15.56 -1.99 7.29
N LEU A 275 14.49 -2.34 6.55
CA LEU A 275 14.39 -2.47 5.09
C LEU A 275 15.20 -3.64 4.47
N ASP A 276 15.59 -4.62 5.29
CA ASP A 276 16.18 -5.86 4.80
C ASP A 276 15.09 -6.90 4.48
N PHE A 277 14.53 -6.79 3.27
CA PHE A 277 13.54 -7.72 2.73
C PHE A 277 14.13 -9.02 2.18
N SER A 278 15.45 -9.24 2.29
CA SER A 278 16.10 -10.51 1.90
C SER A 278 15.84 -11.63 2.90
N VAL A 279 15.68 -11.28 4.18
CA VAL A 279 15.30 -12.21 5.26
C VAL A 279 13.91 -12.79 4.97
N GLN A 280 13.82 -14.12 5.09
CA GLN A 280 12.58 -14.87 4.83
C GLN A 280 11.62 -14.78 6.03
N PRO A 281 10.29 -14.76 5.79
CA PRO A 281 9.30 -14.86 6.86
C PRO A 281 9.50 -16.08 7.75
N VAL A 282 9.64 -15.86 9.06
CA VAL A 282 9.77 -16.91 10.07
C VAL A 282 8.52 -16.91 10.93
N ARG A 283 7.89 -18.08 11.07
CA ARG A 283 6.76 -18.33 11.97
C ARG A 283 7.00 -19.58 12.82
N SER A 284 6.31 -19.69 13.96
CA SER A 284 6.36 -20.88 14.81
C SER A 284 5.94 -22.15 14.07
N ALA A 285 6.57 -23.28 14.37
CA ALA A 285 6.24 -24.58 13.77
C ALA A 285 4.89 -25.12 14.28
N ALA A 286 4.63 -24.96 15.58
CA ALA A 286 3.32 -25.20 16.17
C ALA A 286 2.43 -23.95 16.04
N PRO A 287 1.10 -24.11 15.85
CA PRO A 287 0.17 -22.99 15.93
C PRO A 287 0.04 -22.48 17.36
N VAL A 288 -0.10 -21.17 17.51
CA VAL A 288 -0.47 -20.50 18.76
C VAL A 288 -1.98 -20.62 18.95
N HIS A 289 -2.41 -21.20 20.06
CA HIS A 289 -3.80 -21.10 20.50
C HIS A 289 -4.07 -19.68 21.00
N VAL A 290 -4.66 -18.85 20.15
CA VAL A 290 -5.30 -17.60 20.55
C VAL A 290 -6.42 -17.95 21.52
N SER A 291 -6.21 -17.69 22.81
CA SER A 291 -7.15 -18.09 23.86
C SER A 291 -8.48 -17.35 23.72
N ARG A 292 -9.59 -18.08 23.92
CA ARG A 292 -10.95 -17.57 23.82
C ARG A 292 -11.14 -16.33 24.71
N GLY A 293 -11.23 -15.15 24.09
CA GLY A 293 -11.35 -13.86 24.78
C GLY A 293 -10.17 -12.90 24.62
N ARG A 294 -9.04 -13.32 24.02
CA ARG A 294 -8.06 -12.35 23.46
C ARG A 294 -8.73 -11.53 22.36
N LYS A 295 -8.35 -10.27 22.25
CA LYS A 295 -8.78 -9.35 21.19
C LYS A 295 -7.68 -9.19 20.16
N THR A 296 -8.06 -8.92 18.91
CA THR A 296 -7.14 -8.26 17.98
C THR A 296 -6.86 -6.85 18.50
N MET A 297 -5.70 -6.28 18.17
CA MET A 297 -5.37 -4.92 18.63
C MET A 297 -6.37 -3.88 18.10
N GLN A 298 -6.99 -4.11 16.95
CA GLN A 298 -8.08 -3.30 16.37
C GLN A 298 -9.33 -3.24 17.27
N GLU A 299 -9.60 -4.30 18.05
CA GLU A 299 -10.75 -4.42 18.95
C GLU A 299 -10.49 -3.91 20.38
N THR A 300 -9.29 -3.39 20.68
CA THR A 300 -9.01 -2.73 21.97
C THR A 300 -9.80 -1.43 22.12
N GLU A 301 -10.23 -1.09 23.33
CA GLU A 301 -11.18 0.01 23.55
C GLU A 301 -10.60 1.36 23.11
N ARG A 302 -9.29 1.56 23.29
CA ARG A 302 -8.60 2.78 22.86
C ARG A 302 -8.42 2.89 21.33
N ARG A 303 -8.51 1.79 20.57
CA ARG A 303 -8.64 1.85 19.10
C ARG A 303 -10.10 2.00 18.66
N LYS A 304 -11.06 1.41 19.37
CA LYS A 304 -12.51 1.54 19.12
C LYS A 304 -13.06 2.96 19.27
N HIS A 305 -12.57 3.74 20.22
CA HIS A 305 -13.23 4.99 20.66
C HIS A 305 -13.36 6.11 19.61
N PHE A 306 -12.77 5.96 18.42
CA PHE A 306 -12.94 6.90 17.29
C PHE A 306 -13.78 6.32 16.11
N PHE A 307 -14.27 5.08 16.21
CA PHE A 307 -15.19 4.48 15.24
C PHE A 307 -16.63 4.98 15.43
N ASN A 308 -16.85 6.27 15.18
CA ASN A 308 -18.18 6.86 15.26
C ASN A 308 -18.52 7.70 14.02
N LYS A 309 -18.97 6.99 12.98
CA LYS A 309 -19.95 7.39 11.94
C LYS A 309 -19.67 8.63 11.07
N ASN A 310 -18.55 9.32 11.27
CA ASN A 310 -18.31 10.65 10.71
C ASN A 310 -17.11 10.72 9.72
N ASP A 311 -16.62 9.62 9.16
CA ASP A 311 -15.73 9.72 7.96
C ASP A 311 -16.53 10.32 6.79
N ILE A 312 -15.87 10.87 5.76
CA ILE A 312 -16.57 11.41 4.58
C ILE A 312 -17.29 10.24 3.88
N PRO A 313 -18.64 10.23 3.77
CA PRO A 313 -19.35 9.09 3.20
C PRO A 313 -18.91 8.80 1.77
N ASP A 314 -18.86 7.53 1.38
CA ASP A 314 -18.28 7.14 0.11
C ASP A 314 -19.03 7.74 -1.10
N SER A 315 -20.35 7.96 -0.95
CA SER A 315 -21.24 8.62 -1.90
C SER A 315 -21.10 10.15 -2.03
N VAL A 316 -20.32 10.82 -1.17
CA VAL A 316 -20.10 12.28 -1.24
C VAL A 316 -18.86 12.57 -2.09
N ASP A 317 -18.94 13.56 -2.99
CA ASP A 317 -17.78 14.05 -3.75
C ASP A 317 -16.67 14.56 -2.79
N LYS A 318 -15.42 14.19 -3.10
CA LYS A 318 -14.24 14.47 -2.27
C LYS A 318 -13.22 15.35 -3.00
N THR A 319 -13.53 15.79 -4.22
CA THR A 319 -12.65 16.61 -5.07
C THR A 319 -12.15 17.85 -4.31
N ALA A 320 -13.05 18.70 -3.83
CA ALA A 320 -12.71 19.90 -3.05
C ALA A 320 -11.97 19.61 -1.72
N PHE A 321 -12.13 18.42 -1.13
CA PHE A 321 -11.36 18.01 0.05
C PHE A 321 -9.91 17.65 -0.31
N VAL A 322 -9.70 17.02 -1.46
CA VAL A 322 -8.38 16.65 -1.99
C VAL A 322 -7.64 17.84 -2.60
N GLU A 323 -8.31 18.70 -3.36
CA GLU A 323 -7.75 19.95 -3.91
C GLU A 323 -7.13 20.80 -2.80
N ARG A 324 -7.89 21.08 -1.73
CA ARG A 324 -7.39 21.83 -0.57
C ARG A 324 -6.30 21.10 0.23
N ILE A 325 -6.15 19.77 0.09
CA ILE A 325 -4.98 19.06 0.60
C ILE A 325 -3.77 19.25 -0.33
N ASN A 326 -3.98 19.35 -1.64
CA ASN A 326 -2.95 19.69 -2.62
C ASN A 326 -2.46 21.14 -2.50
N ASP A 327 -3.28 22.06 -2.00
CA ASP A 327 -2.84 23.43 -1.67
C ASP A 327 -1.81 23.51 -0.53
N PHE A 328 -1.72 22.50 0.34
CA PHE A 328 -0.74 22.51 1.43
C PHE A 328 0.71 22.34 0.93
N PRO A 329 1.72 22.86 1.67
CA PRO A 329 3.13 22.69 1.32
C PRO A 329 3.54 21.22 1.18
N ALA A 330 4.20 20.88 0.07
CA ALA A 330 4.84 19.59 -0.14
C ALA A 330 6.31 19.63 0.28
N HIS A 331 6.76 18.66 1.06
CA HIS A 331 8.11 18.60 1.59
C HIS A 331 8.98 17.66 0.75
N ARG A 332 9.93 18.23 -0.03
CA ARG A 332 11.00 17.46 -0.67
C ARG A 332 12.13 17.23 0.35
N LEU A 333 12.23 16.02 0.88
CA LEU A 333 13.18 15.69 1.94
C LEU A 333 14.57 15.34 1.39
N PRO A 334 15.67 15.87 1.98
CA PRO A 334 17.02 15.43 1.64
C PRO A 334 17.24 13.94 1.91
N LEU A 335 18.09 13.31 1.10
CA LEU A 335 18.49 11.90 1.24
C LEU A 335 19.03 11.55 2.65
N THR A 336 19.71 12.50 3.29
CA THR A 336 20.20 12.38 4.67
C THR A 336 19.06 12.30 5.69
N VAL A 337 18.01 13.12 5.52
CA VAL A 337 16.82 13.14 6.39
C VAL A 337 16.02 11.85 6.25
N VAL A 338 15.80 11.36 5.02
CA VAL A 338 15.08 10.08 4.81
C VAL A 338 15.87 8.90 5.39
N ARG A 339 17.20 8.89 5.28
CA ARG A 339 18.06 7.88 5.92
C ARG A 339 18.01 7.96 7.45
N ASP A 340 18.01 9.16 8.03
CA ASP A 340 17.88 9.33 9.47
C ASP A 340 16.51 8.85 9.98
N ILE A 341 15.42 9.19 9.27
CA ILE A 341 14.07 8.68 9.53
C ILE A 341 14.04 7.15 9.48
N VAL A 342 14.60 6.50 8.45
CA VAL A 342 14.67 5.02 8.41
C VAL A 342 15.51 4.46 9.57
N SER A 343 16.60 5.12 9.95
CA SER A 343 17.45 4.69 11.06
C SER A 343 16.76 4.74 12.43
N MET A 344 15.61 5.42 12.57
CA MET A 344 14.85 5.43 13.83
C MET A 344 14.40 4.03 14.25
N ALA A 345 14.10 3.13 13.31
CA ALA A 345 13.73 1.75 13.65
C ALA A 345 14.85 1.04 14.43
N ALA A 346 16.12 1.29 14.06
CA ALA A 346 17.28 0.79 14.79
C ALA A 346 17.63 1.59 16.05
N HIS A 347 17.24 2.88 16.10
CA HIS A 347 17.55 3.84 17.15
C HIS A 347 16.30 4.71 17.49
N PRO A 348 15.35 4.21 18.30
CA PRO A 348 14.03 4.85 18.47
C PRO A 348 14.06 6.31 18.91
N SER A 349 15.09 6.72 19.68
CA SER A 349 15.31 8.10 20.09
C SER A 349 15.43 9.10 18.92
N ARG A 350 15.83 8.65 17.72
CA ARG A 350 15.89 9.49 16.50
C ARG A 350 14.52 9.90 15.97
N ILE A 351 13.41 9.41 16.53
CA ILE A 351 12.09 9.97 16.21
C ILE A 351 11.92 11.42 16.70
N ARG A 352 12.75 11.86 17.67
CA ARG A 352 12.73 13.20 18.29
C ARG A 352 13.54 14.28 17.55
N ALA A 353 14.29 13.90 16.51
CA ALA A 353 15.28 14.76 15.83
C ALA A 353 14.68 15.61 14.70
#